data_AF-A0A955LWF0-F1
#
_entry.id   AF-A0A955LWF0-F1
#
_cell.length_a   1.000
_cell.length_b   1.000
_cell.length_c   1.000
_cell.angle_alpha   90.00
_cell.angle_beta   90.00
_cell.angle_gamma   90.00
#
_symmetry.space_group_name_H-M   'P 1'
#
loop_
_entity.id
_entity.type
_entity.pdbx_description
1 polymer ?
#
loop_
_entity_poly.entity_id
_entity_poly.type
_entity_poly.pdbx_seq_one_letter_code
_entity_poly.pdbx_strand_id
1 'polypeptide(L)'
;MYFYQTSQNRVRKTASALLAVILLISPLGNIAFAGATEDTAWVYDVARVAGQTSVIGQYGDYRESYAIDVPPGTNGLTPILQLSYSSQADGYGSSVGYGWSLFSPAVVRLNKNGVDQIYSRSDFQSSYDGELTEADANEFIPRVQTSSFKTYTLGGTDWVTYSQDGTKYTFGSTTNARQRAYSTSTDIYAWYLDEIQDANGNKIKYEYIQSEGKVYPSKIFYGYDSLGDNAYEVDFVYASSTSYISYEPGFAVVNDRILESIVVYFDGDLITQYDLEYENPNGSTINLLNSIHKIGYSENGIAASTSPRYFEYVQESAGWTNDTSIATTAPSYLYLQVDDTGQSYTQYSRDMLLDMNADVV
;
A
#
# COMPACT_ATOMS: atom_id res chain seq x y z
N MET A 1 -32.39 42.96 -29.06
CA MET A 1 -32.75 42.09 -30.20
C MET A 1 -32.11 42.70 -31.46
N TYR A 2 -31.14 41.96 -32.03
CA TYR A 2 -30.36 42.15 -33.30
C TYR A 2 -29.44 43.38 -33.46
N PHE A 3 -28.10 43.22 -33.40
CA PHE A 3 -27.10 42.79 -34.44
C PHE A 3 -26.86 43.89 -35.51
N TYR A 4 -25.64 44.38 -35.78
CA TYR A 4 -24.52 43.83 -36.57
C TYR A 4 -23.22 44.61 -36.19
N GLN A 5 -22.01 44.06 -35.97
CA GLN A 5 -21.04 43.26 -36.75
C GLN A 5 -19.81 44.08 -37.25
N THR A 6 -18.62 43.60 -36.82
CA THR A 6 -17.30 43.47 -37.51
C THR A 6 -16.28 44.62 -37.73
N SER A 7 -15.10 44.38 -37.12
CA SER A 7 -13.72 44.41 -37.69
C SER A 7 -13.09 45.78 -38.00
N GLN A 8 -11.78 46.01 -38.02
CA GLN A 8 -10.52 45.25 -38.02
C GLN A 8 -9.47 46.15 -37.31
N ASN A 9 -8.55 45.60 -36.50
CA ASN A 9 -7.38 46.37 -36.06
C ASN A 9 -6.07 45.59 -36.29
N ARG A 10 -5.35 46.07 -37.31
CA ARG A 10 -3.90 46.21 -37.49
C ARG A 10 -2.98 45.01 -37.23
N VAL A 11 -2.51 44.49 -38.37
CA VAL A 11 -1.22 43.83 -38.59
C VAL A 11 -0.05 44.70 -38.12
N ARG A 12 0.89 44.11 -37.34
CA ARG A 12 2.33 44.36 -37.49
C ARG A 12 3.12 43.06 -37.26
N LYS A 13 3.83 42.66 -38.32
CA LYS A 13 4.87 41.63 -38.36
C LYS A 13 6.12 42.10 -37.61
N THR A 14 6.86 41.16 -37.01
CA THR A 14 8.33 41.10 -36.74
C THR A 14 8.53 40.14 -35.55
N ALA A 15 9.55 39.29 -35.43
CA ALA A 15 10.65 38.86 -36.28
C ALA A 15 11.15 37.53 -35.70
N SER A 16 11.35 36.50 -36.54
CA SER A 16 12.02 35.25 -36.15
C SER A 16 13.52 35.42 -36.30
N ALA A 17 14.28 35.24 -35.23
CA ALA A 17 15.74 35.21 -35.26
C ALA A 17 16.24 33.76 -35.30
N LEU A 18 17.00 33.45 -36.35
CA LEU A 18 17.73 32.20 -36.57
C LEU A 18 18.78 31.99 -35.46
N LEU A 19 18.90 30.74 -34.99
CA LEU A 19 20.07 30.26 -34.24
C LEU A 19 21.00 29.52 -35.21
N ALA A 20 22.18 30.07 -35.43
CA ALA A 20 23.23 29.49 -36.27
C ALA A 20 24.11 28.54 -35.43
N VAL A 21 24.22 27.28 -35.87
CA VAL A 21 25.14 26.28 -35.33
C VAL A 21 26.44 26.36 -36.12
N ILE A 22 27.54 26.71 -35.45
CA ILE A 22 28.89 26.71 -36.02
C ILE A 22 29.55 25.37 -35.69
N LEU A 23 29.77 24.55 -36.72
CA LEU A 23 30.57 23.33 -36.68
C LEU A 23 32.03 23.69 -37.00
N LEU A 24 32.91 23.64 -36.00
CA LEU A 24 34.36 23.76 -36.19
C LEU A 24 34.96 22.36 -36.36
N ILE A 25 35.53 22.12 -37.54
CA ILE A 25 36.37 20.97 -37.87
C ILE A 25 37.81 21.39 -37.60
N SER A 26 38.56 20.61 -36.81
CA SER A 26 40.02 20.74 -36.67
C SER A 26 40.72 19.43 -37.08
N PRO A 27 41.81 19.45 -37.86
CA PRO A 27 42.54 18.23 -38.23
C PRO A 27 43.81 18.00 -37.38
N LEU A 28 44.03 16.71 -37.10
CA LEU A 28 45.30 15.97 -36.93
C LEU A 28 46.19 16.17 -35.69
N GLY A 29 46.45 15.05 -35.00
CA GLY A 29 47.61 14.83 -34.14
C GLY A 29 47.62 13.42 -33.52
N ASN A 30 48.50 12.52 -34.02
CA ASN A 30 48.79 11.20 -33.44
C ASN A 30 49.50 11.33 -32.09
N ILE A 31 49.07 10.64 -31.03
CA ILE A 31 49.97 10.15 -29.95
C ILE A 31 49.50 8.80 -29.38
N ALA A 32 50.49 7.91 -29.27
CA ALA A 32 50.66 6.57 -28.70
C ALA A 32 49.64 5.96 -27.70
N PHE A 33 49.48 4.64 -27.83
CA PHE A 33 49.10 3.70 -26.78
C PHE A 33 50.29 3.47 -25.81
N ALA A 34 50.10 3.70 -24.50
CA ALA A 34 50.88 3.07 -23.44
C ALA A 34 50.19 3.20 -22.07
N GLY A 35 50.06 2.07 -21.38
CA GLY A 35 50.21 1.98 -19.92
C GLY A 35 49.01 2.33 -19.05
N ALA A 36 48.42 1.30 -18.44
CA ALA A 36 47.48 1.41 -17.33
C ALA A 36 48.15 1.98 -16.06
N THR A 37 47.50 2.95 -15.43
CA THR A 37 47.55 3.20 -13.99
C THR A 37 46.18 3.71 -13.57
N GLU A 38 45.54 2.97 -12.67
CA GLU A 38 44.28 3.33 -12.04
C GLU A 38 44.45 4.64 -11.27
N ASP A 39 43.59 5.62 -11.54
CA ASP A 39 43.37 6.75 -10.65
C ASP A 39 41.86 6.91 -10.45
N THR A 40 41.49 6.87 -9.18
CA THR A 40 40.16 6.53 -8.66
C THR A 40 39.15 7.64 -8.93
N ALA A 41 38.08 7.31 -9.65
CA ALA A 41 36.91 8.16 -9.73
C ALA A 41 36.10 8.08 -8.43
N TRP A 42 35.74 9.25 -7.90
CA TRP A 42 34.87 9.46 -6.75
C TRP A 42 33.64 8.55 -6.78
N VAL A 43 33.59 7.58 -5.85
CA VAL A 43 32.40 6.76 -5.60
C VAL A 43 31.43 7.63 -4.81
N TYR A 44 30.32 8.04 -5.46
CA TYR A 44 29.14 8.44 -4.73
C TYR A 44 28.59 7.18 -4.05
N ASP A 45 28.74 7.10 -2.73
CA ASP A 45 28.05 6.10 -1.92
C ASP A 45 26.57 6.48 -1.91
N VAL A 46 25.84 6.05 -2.94
CA VAL A 46 24.38 6.11 -2.94
C VAL A 46 23.96 5.04 -1.94
N ALA A 47 23.73 5.46 -0.70
CA ALA A 47 23.00 4.64 0.26
C ALA A 47 21.66 4.28 -0.39
N ARG A 48 21.62 3.10 -1.02
CA ARG A 48 20.41 2.48 -1.53
C ARG A 48 19.50 2.34 -0.32
N VAL A 49 18.40 3.08 -0.31
CA VAL A 49 17.18 2.63 0.36
C VAL A 49 16.81 1.33 -0.34
N ALA A 50 17.29 0.21 0.20
CA ALA A 50 17.02 -1.11 -0.34
C ALA A 50 15.56 -1.42 -0.06
N GLY A 51 14.68 -1.09 -1.00
CA GLY A 51 13.41 -1.80 -1.10
C GLY A 51 13.71 -3.28 -1.19
N GLN A 52 13.16 -4.08 -0.29
CA GLN A 52 13.26 -5.53 -0.38
C GLN A 52 12.29 -5.95 -1.48
N THR A 53 12.79 -5.97 -2.73
CA THR A 53 12.06 -6.53 -3.86
C THR A 53 12.18 -8.04 -3.77
N SER A 54 11.06 -8.75 -3.91
CA SER A 54 11.07 -10.21 -3.78
C SER A 54 9.99 -10.86 -4.62
N VAL A 55 10.42 -11.70 -5.56
CA VAL A 55 9.59 -12.81 -6.05
C VAL A 55 9.81 -13.97 -5.09
N ILE A 56 9.41 -13.80 -3.83
CA ILE A 56 9.56 -14.82 -2.80
C ILE A 56 8.19 -15.13 -2.23
N GLY A 57 7.68 -16.28 -2.66
CA GLY A 57 6.43 -16.81 -2.15
C GLY A 57 6.05 -18.07 -2.91
N GLN A 58 5.57 -19.07 -2.18
CA GLN A 58 4.89 -20.26 -2.71
C GLN A 58 3.63 -19.94 -3.55
N TYR A 59 3.25 -18.67 -3.64
CA TYR A 59 2.04 -18.16 -4.30
C TYR A 59 2.30 -17.46 -5.64
N GLY A 60 3.57 -17.26 -6.03
CA GLY A 60 3.94 -16.69 -7.33
C GLY A 60 3.60 -15.21 -7.53
N ASP A 61 3.28 -14.47 -6.46
CA ASP A 61 3.01 -13.04 -6.52
C ASP A 61 4.30 -12.20 -6.53
N TYR A 62 4.25 -11.05 -7.19
CA TYR A 62 5.31 -10.04 -7.08
C TYR A 62 5.09 -9.22 -5.81
N ARG A 63 6.12 -9.10 -4.96
CA ARG A 63 6.08 -8.33 -3.73
C ARG A 63 7.15 -7.24 -3.71
N GLU A 64 6.75 -6.08 -3.22
CA GLU A 64 7.61 -4.93 -3.00
C GLU A 64 7.37 -4.34 -1.62
N SER A 65 8.39 -3.71 -1.04
CA SER A 65 8.22 -2.95 0.19
C SER A 65 8.98 -1.63 0.17
N TYR A 66 8.40 -0.64 0.85
CA TYR A 66 9.01 0.64 1.14
C TYR A 66 8.93 0.90 2.65
N ALA A 67 10.07 0.86 3.33
CA ALA A 67 10.16 1.20 4.73
C ALA A 67 10.05 2.72 4.92
N ILE A 68 9.24 3.13 5.89
CA ILE A 68 9.16 4.53 6.33
C ILE A 68 10.07 4.63 7.55
N ASP A 69 11.24 5.21 7.35
CA ASP A 69 12.21 5.39 8.43
C ASP A 69 11.70 6.44 9.41
N VAL A 70 11.67 6.07 10.68
CA VAL A 70 11.39 6.97 11.79
C VAL A 70 12.56 6.94 12.77
N PRO A 71 12.81 8.02 13.52
CA PRO A 71 13.84 8.03 14.56
C PRO A 71 13.68 6.87 15.56
N PRO A 72 14.77 6.37 16.13
CA PRO A 72 14.70 5.32 17.15
C PRO A 72 14.02 5.84 18.42
N GLY A 73 13.10 5.05 18.96
CA GLY A 73 12.47 5.33 20.25
C GLY A 73 13.31 4.92 21.46
N THR A 74 12.79 5.22 22.66
CA THR A 74 13.43 4.87 23.94
C THR A 74 13.69 3.36 24.02
N ASN A 75 14.90 2.98 24.40
CA ASN A 75 15.32 1.57 24.54
C ASN A 75 15.13 0.74 23.24
N GLY A 76 15.13 1.39 22.07
CA GLY A 76 14.93 0.74 20.77
C GLY A 76 13.46 0.43 20.44
N LEU A 77 12.51 0.76 21.33
CA LEU A 77 11.09 0.57 21.09
C LEU A 77 10.59 1.61 20.05
N THR A 78 10.61 1.20 18.78
CA THR A 78 10.36 2.06 17.62
C THR A 78 9.23 1.47 16.78
N PRO A 79 8.24 2.25 16.33
CA PRO A 79 7.18 1.73 15.47
C PRO A 79 7.76 1.29 14.12
N ILE A 80 7.32 0.12 13.65
CA ILE A 80 7.67 -0.38 12.31
C ILE A 80 6.62 0.12 11.34
N LEU A 81 7.03 0.97 10.40
CA LEU A 81 6.18 1.51 9.35
C LEU A 81 6.68 1.08 7.97
N GLN A 82 5.78 0.49 7.19
CA GLN A 82 6.09 -0.01 5.86
C GLN A 82 4.85 0.05 4.97
N LEU A 83 5.09 0.42 3.72
CA LEU A 83 4.16 0.18 2.62
C LEU A 83 4.55 -1.13 1.93
N SER A 84 3.59 -2.01 1.74
CA SER A 84 3.81 -3.32 1.12
C SER A 84 2.92 -3.47 -0.10
N TYR A 85 3.52 -3.87 -1.22
CA TYR A 85 2.83 -4.19 -2.46
C TYR A 85 2.73 -5.70 -2.64
N SER A 86 1.59 -6.17 -3.13
CA SER A 86 1.47 -7.50 -3.75
C SER A 86 0.64 -7.42 -5.02
N SER A 87 1.10 -8.08 -6.08
CA SER A 87 0.33 -8.20 -7.33
C SER A 87 -0.97 -8.99 -7.19
N GLN A 88 -1.13 -9.75 -6.09
CA GLN A 88 -2.35 -10.52 -5.77
C GLN A 88 -3.23 -9.81 -4.74
N ALA A 89 -2.80 -8.68 -4.18
CA ALA A 89 -3.65 -7.96 -3.25
C ALA A 89 -4.88 -7.41 -3.96
N ASP A 90 -6.05 -7.63 -3.36
CA ASP A 90 -7.30 -6.98 -3.75
C ASP A 90 -7.15 -5.47 -3.50
N GLY A 91 -6.63 -4.76 -4.50
CA GLY A 91 -6.18 -3.37 -4.36
C GLY A 91 -7.30 -2.35 -4.27
N TYR A 92 -8.55 -2.78 -4.43
CA TYR A 92 -9.70 -1.90 -4.34
C TYR A 92 -10.00 -1.55 -2.88
N GLY A 93 -10.02 -0.27 -2.54
CA GLY A 93 -10.30 0.19 -1.18
C GLY A 93 -9.09 0.30 -0.25
N SER A 94 -7.87 0.21 -0.80
CA SER A 94 -6.66 0.63 -0.11
C SER A 94 -6.57 2.15 -0.04
N SER A 95 -6.19 2.69 1.12
CA SER A 95 -5.92 4.11 1.30
C SER A 95 -4.53 4.52 0.82
N VAL A 96 -3.71 3.60 0.30
CA VAL A 96 -2.36 3.90 -0.21
C VAL A 96 -2.18 3.52 -1.68
N GLY A 97 -3.28 3.27 -2.39
CA GLY A 97 -3.29 2.94 -3.81
C GLY A 97 -3.43 1.43 -4.06
N TYR A 98 -3.78 1.08 -5.29
CA TYR A 98 -4.05 -0.28 -5.70
C TYR A 98 -2.83 -1.19 -5.54
N GLY A 99 -3.03 -2.37 -4.97
CA GLY A 99 -1.98 -3.36 -4.70
C GLY A 99 -1.07 -3.01 -3.52
N TRP A 100 -1.10 -1.76 -3.05
CA TRP A 100 -0.35 -1.30 -1.88
C TRP A 100 -1.20 -1.39 -0.60
N SER A 101 -0.53 -1.62 0.52
CA SER A 101 -1.13 -1.60 1.85
C SER A 101 -0.20 -0.91 2.83
N LEU A 102 -0.77 -0.17 3.77
CA LEU A 102 -0.06 0.36 4.94
C LEU A 102 -0.19 -0.66 6.07
N PHE A 103 0.93 -1.05 6.65
CA PHE A 103 0.92 -2.00 7.77
C PHE A 103 0.21 -1.41 9.00
N SER A 104 -0.96 -1.95 9.32
CA SER A 104 -1.75 -1.60 10.51
C SER A 104 -2.17 -2.90 11.21
N PRO A 105 -1.39 -3.36 12.22
CA PRO A 105 -1.64 -4.64 12.88
C PRO A 105 -3.02 -4.68 13.54
N ALA A 106 -3.68 -5.82 13.40
CA ALA A 106 -5.00 -6.04 13.98
C ALA A 106 -5.24 -7.51 14.35
N VAL A 107 -6.22 -7.72 15.22
CA VAL A 107 -6.98 -8.96 15.29
C VAL A 107 -8.27 -8.76 14.50
N VAL A 108 -8.59 -9.65 13.57
CA VAL A 108 -9.71 -9.51 12.62
C VAL A 108 -10.54 -10.78 12.62
N ARG A 109 -11.85 -10.66 12.43
CA ARG A 109 -12.75 -11.79 12.20
C ARG A 109 -12.53 -12.39 10.81
N LEU A 110 -12.60 -13.72 10.71
CA LEU A 110 -12.49 -14.42 9.43
C LEU A 110 -13.86 -14.82 8.89
N ASN A 111 -14.15 -14.45 7.64
CA ASN A 111 -15.33 -14.92 6.92
C ASN A 111 -15.09 -16.30 6.29
N LYS A 112 -15.08 -17.35 7.12
CA LYS A 112 -14.89 -18.74 6.66
C LYS A 112 -16.18 -19.49 6.37
N ASN A 113 -17.27 -19.06 6.99
CA ASN A 113 -18.53 -19.81 7.06
C ASN A 113 -19.72 -19.07 6.44
N GLY A 114 -19.47 -17.95 5.76
CA GLY A 114 -20.50 -17.05 5.25
C GLY A 114 -20.63 -15.78 6.10
N VAL A 115 -21.07 -14.71 5.44
CA VAL A 115 -21.16 -13.36 6.00
C VAL A 115 -22.11 -13.27 7.20
N ASP A 116 -23.13 -14.13 7.25
CA ASP A 116 -24.12 -14.23 8.33
C ASP A 116 -23.55 -14.87 9.60
N GLN A 117 -22.38 -15.53 9.52
CA GLN A 117 -21.75 -16.23 10.64
C GLN A 117 -20.53 -15.47 11.23
N ILE A 118 -20.12 -14.34 10.63
CA ILE A 118 -18.93 -13.58 11.04
C ILE A 118 -19.01 -13.18 12.53
N TYR A 119 -20.19 -12.76 12.99
CA TYR A 119 -20.39 -12.22 14.34
C TYR A 119 -20.93 -13.23 15.36
N SER A 120 -21.35 -14.42 14.91
CA SER A 120 -21.83 -15.50 15.79
C SER A 120 -20.73 -16.50 16.16
N ARG A 121 -19.62 -16.51 15.42
CA ARG A 121 -18.48 -17.41 15.63
C ARG A 121 -17.24 -16.67 16.13
N SER A 122 -16.33 -17.44 16.71
CA SER A 122 -15.02 -16.99 17.20
C SER A 122 -13.90 -17.36 16.24
N ASP A 123 -14.11 -17.12 14.93
CA ASP A 123 -13.10 -17.32 13.90
C ASP A 123 -12.27 -16.02 13.76
N PHE A 124 -11.03 -16.02 14.26
CA PHE A 124 -10.16 -14.83 14.29
C PHE A 124 -8.81 -15.07 13.60
N GLN A 125 -8.19 -13.98 13.16
CA GLN A 125 -6.82 -13.93 12.67
C GLN A 125 -6.08 -12.74 13.30
N SER A 126 -4.83 -12.96 13.68
CA SER A 126 -3.89 -11.90 14.06
C SER A 126 -2.95 -11.57 12.90
N SER A 127 -2.65 -10.28 12.71
CA SER A 127 -1.59 -9.84 11.78
C SER A 127 -0.20 -10.40 12.13
N TYR A 128 0.04 -10.78 13.38
CA TYR A 128 1.35 -11.27 13.84
C TYR A 128 1.51 -12.79 13.72
N ASP A 129 0.44 -13.56 13.92
CA ASP A 129 0.55 -15.03 14.04
C ASP A 129 -0.47 -15.81 13.19
N GLY A 130 -1.25 -15.12 12.35
CA GLY A 130 -2.21 -15.77 11.47
C GLY A 130 -3.49 -16.20 12.19
N GLU A 131 -4.14 -17.25 11.67
CA GLU A 131 -5.41 -17.76 12.21
C GLU A 131 -5.25 -18.19 13.68
N LEU A 132 -6.23 -17.82 14.50
CA LEU A 132 -6.28 -18.13 15.92
C LEU A 132 -7.30 -19.24 16.19
N THR A 133 -7.06 -20.04 17.23
CA THR A 133 -7.98 -21.07 17.73
C THR A 133 -8.18 -20.89 19.22
N GLU A 134 -9.41 -21.05 19.68
CA GLU A 134 -9.77 -20.95 21.09
C GLU A 134 -9.17 -22.13 21.88
N ALA A 135 -8.36 -21.82 22.89
CA ALA A 135 -7.74 -22.80 23.79
C ALA A 135 -8.50 -22.92 25.12
N ASP A 136 -9.06 -21.80 25.60
CA ASP A 136 -9.96 -21.72 26.75
C ASP A 136 -10.91 -20.52 26.54
N ALA A 137 -11.88 -20.33 27.43
CA ALA A 137 -12.85 -19.25 27.34
C ALA A 137 -12.16 -17.87 27.26
N ASN A 138 -12.33 -17.19 26.12
CA ASN A 138 -11.68 -15.92 25.78
C ASN A 138 -10.15 -15.96 25.64
N GLU A 139 -9.56 -17.15 25.59
CA GLU A 139 -8.12 -17.35 25.40
C GLU A 139 -7.87 -18.08 24.07
N PHE A 140 -7.05 -17.47 23.23
CA PHE A 140 -6.80 -17.90 21.87
C PHE A 140 -5.30 -18.08 21.65
N ILE A 141 -4.95 -19.10 20.88
CA ILE A 141 -3.59 -19.38 20.47
C ILE A 141 -3.49 -19.43 18.95
N PRO A 142 -2.34 -19.12 18.34
CA PRO A 142 -2.12 -19.36 16.92
C PRO A 142 -2.42 -20.81 16.54
N ARG A 143 -3.25 -21.00 15.50
CA ARG A 143 -3.58 -22.33 14.94
C ARG A 143 -2.34 -23.02 14.39
N VAL A 144 -1.43 -22.23 13.82
CA VAL A 144 -0.09 -22.67 13.43
C VAL A 144 0.90 -21.90 14.31
N GLN A 145 1.50 -22.60 15.26
CA GLN A 145 2.48 -22.01 16.16
C GLN A 145 3.80 -21.79 15.45
N THR A 146 4.31 -20.56 15.54
CA THR A 146 5.70 -20.25 15.22
C THR A 146 6.51 -20.20 16.51
N SER A 147 7.76 -19.73 16.47
CA SER A 147 8.67 -19.70 17.63
C SER A 147 8.20 -18.81 18.79
N SER A 148 7.15 -18.01 18.63
CA SER A 148 6.71 -16.97 19.56
C SER A 148 5.82 -17.46 20.71
N PHE A 149 5.14 -18.62 20.58
CA PHE A 149 4.21 -19.20 21.57
C PHE A 149 3.30 -18.17 22.25
N LYS A 150 2.71 -17.26 21.47
CA LYS A 150 1.87 -16.18 21.98
C LYS A 150 0.48 -16.69 22.36
N THR A 151 -0.09 -16.03 23.37
CA THR A 151 -1.47 -16.20 23.81
C THR A 151 -2.21 -14.87 23.65
N TYR A 152 -3.43 -14.93 23.15
CA TYR A 152 -4.30 -13.79 22.90
C TYR A 152 -5.52 -13.89 23.81
N THR A 153 -5.74 -12.87 24.65
CA THR A 153 -6.88 -12.82 25.57
C THR A 153 -7.86 -11.74 25.13
N LEU A 154 -9.14 -12.09 25.02
CA LEU A 154 -10.22 -11.15 24.77
C LEU A 154 -10.78 -10.62 26.11
N GLY A 155 -10.31 -9.45 26.53
CA GLY A 155 -10.60 -8.80 27.82
C GLY A 155 -11.96 -8.09 27.88
N GLY A 156 -13.01 -8.71 27.35
CA GLY A 156 -14.34 -8.12 27.21
C GLY A 156 -14.53 -7.45 25.85
N THR A 157 -13.79 -6.38 25.54
CA THR A 157 -13.94 -5.69 24.23
C THR A 157 -12.64 -5.40 23.50
N ASP A 158 -11.51 -5.63 24.12
CA ASP A 158 -10.15 -5.44 23.62
C ASP A 158 -9.36 -6.74 23.68
N TRP A 159 -8.35 -6.83 22.82
CA TRP A 159 -7.44 -7.96 22.79
C TRP A 159 -6.11 -7.59 23.42
N VAL A 160 -5.54 -8.53 24.17
CA VAL A 160 -4.19 -8.41 24.74
C VAL A 160 -3.37 -9.63 24.36
N THR A 161 -2.12 -9.43 23.95
CA THR A 161 -1.14 -10.51 23.83
C THR A 161 0.22 -10.08 24.35
N TYR A 162 1.06 -11.05 24.68
CA TYR A 162 2.41 -10.84 25.15
C TYR A 162 3.39 -11.61 24.26
N SER A 163 4.50 -10.97 23.88
CA SER A 163 5.66 -11.69 23.35
C SER A 163 6.53 -12.26 24.47
N GLN A 164 7.45 -13.15 24.09
CA GLN A 164 8.34 -13.86 25.02
C GLN A 164 9.29 -12.92 25.80
N ASP A 165 9.60 -11.76 25.26
CA ASP A 165 10.41 -10.73 25.91
C ASP A 165 9.62 -9.89 26.94
N GLY A 166 8.33 -10.18 27.13
CA GLY A 166 7.46 -9.45 28.03
C GLY A 166 6.80 -8.22 27.42
N THR A 167 7.00 -7.96 26.12
CA THR A 167 6.30 -6.85 25.43
C THR A 167 4.81 -7.17 25.30
N LYS A 168 3.98 -6.27 25.79
CA LYS A 168 2.52 -6.32 25.73
C LYS A 168 2.02 -5.59 24.49
N TYR A 169 1.06 -6.19 23.79
CA TYR A 169 0.33 -5.59 22.68
C TYR A 169 -1.15 -5.52 23.05
N THR A 170 -1.75 -4.35 22.90
CA THR A 170 -3.18 -4.11 23.18
C THR A 170 -3.89 -3.66 21.92
N PHE A 171 -5.01 -4.28 21.56
CA PHE A 171 -5.77 -3.99 20.34
C PHE A 171 -7.22 -3.66 20.62
N GLY A 172 -7.73 -2.63 19.94
CA GLY A 172 -9.10 -2.17 20.02
C GLY A 172 -9.54 -1.88 21.45
N SER A 173 -8.69 -1.32 22.29
CA SER A 173 -9.05 -0.69 23.57
C SER A 173 -9.86 0.59 23.36
N THR A 174 -9.59 1.33 22.29
CA THR A 174 -10.37 2.53 21.94
C THR A 174 -11.47 2.23 20.94
N THR A 175 -12.53 3.05 21.01
CA THR A 175 -13.64 3.01 20.06
C THR A 175 -13.15 3.26 18.63
N ASN A 176 -12.15 4.12 18.41
CA ASN A 176 -11.64 4.43 17.07
C ASN A 176 -10.75 3.32 16.49
N ALA A 177 -10.08 2.53 17.32
CA ALA A 177 -9.30 1.35 16.90
C ALA A 177 -10.16 0.10 16.62
N ARG A 178 -11.49 0.23 16.52
CA ARG A 178 -12.41 -0.89 16.23
C ARG A 178 -13.16 -0.65 14.92
N GLN A 179 -13.02 -1.54 13.95
CA GLN A 179 -13.83 -1.50 12.74
C GLN A 179 -15.23 -2.06 13.00
N ARG A 180 -16.26 -1.28 12.72
CA ARG A 180 -17.68 -1.62 12.95
C ARG A 180 -18.58 -0.79 12.05
N ALA A 181 -19.83 -1.23 11.87
CA ALA A 181 -20.79 -0.58 10.97
C ALA A 181 -21.09 0.89 11.36
N TYR A 182 -21.20 1.17 12.66
CA TYR A 182 -21.46 2.49 13.21
C TYR A 182 -20.95 2.58 14.65
N SER A 183 -20.83 3.79 15.20
CA SER A 183 -20.16 4.06 16.49
C SER A 183 -20.71 3.28 17.69
N THR A 184 -22.00 2.92 17.68
CA THR A 184 -22.68 2.19 18.76
C THR A 184 -22.81 0.68 18.51
N SER A 185 -22.32 0.17 17.39
CA SER A 185 -22.41 -1.26 17.08
C SER A 185 -21.54 -2.09 18.02
N THR A 186 -22.09 -3.19 18.51
CA THR A 186 -21.35 -4.23 19.25
C THR A 186 -20.66 -5.23 18.32
N ASP A 187 -21.07 -5.25 17.05
CA ASP A 187 -20.48 -6.10 16.02
C ASP A 187 -19.20 -5.44 15.53
N ILE A 188 -18.08 -5.89 16.13
CA ILE A 188 -16.72 -5.44 15.80
C ILE A 188 -16.10 -6.46 14.84
N TYR A 189 -15.70 -5.99 13.67
CA TYR A 189 -15.03 -6.78 12.64
C TYR A 189 -13.53 -6.91 12.89
N ALA A 190 -12.87 -5.80 13.25
CA ALA A 190 -11.43 -5.74 13.48
C ALA A 190 -11.09 -4.88 14.70
N TRP A 191 -10.04 -5.28 15.41
CA TRP A 191 -9.42 -4.57 16.53
C TRP A 191 -7.99 -4.23 16.14
N TYR A 192 -7.74 -2.96 15.83
CA TYR A 192 -6.41 -2.45 15.47
C TYR A 192 -5.56 -2.22 16.72
N LEU A 193 -4.25 -2.33 16.57
CA LEU A 193 -3.28 -2.13 17.65
C LEU A 193 -3.37 -0.72 18.21
N ASP A 194 -3.63 -0.54 19.51
CA ASP A 194 -3.59 0.77 20.16
C ASP A 194 -2.26 1.03 20.86
N GLU A 195 -1.66 0.01 21.47
CA GLU A 195 -0.48 0.20 22.31
C GLU A 195 0.46 -1.01 22.26
N ILE A 196 1.76 -0.70 22.17
CA ILE A 196 2.85 -1.63 22.46
C ILE A 196 3.53 -1.11 23.73
N GLN A 197 3.73 -1.97 24.73
CA GLN A 197 4.46 -1.63 25.95
C GLN A 197 5.54 -2.67 26.23
N ASP A 198 6.80 -2.26 26.34
CA ASP A 198 7.90 -3.17 26.70
C ASP A 198 7.90 -3.52 28.20
N ALA A 199 8.73 -4.49 28.59
CA ALA A 199 8.86 -4.92 30.00
C ALA A 199 9.37 -3.81 30.94
N ASN A 200 9.98 -2.75 30.41
CA ASN A 200 10.48 -1.60 31.16
C ASN A 200 9.44 -0.46 31.27
N GLY A 201 8.26 -0.63 30.64
CA GLY A 201 7.18 0.36 30.64
C GLY A 201 7.27 1.41 29.53
N ASN A 202 8.26 1.35 28.64
CA ASN A 202 8.29 2.18 27.43
C ASN A 202 7.12 1.80 26.53
N LYS A 203 6.54 2.76 25.84
CA LYS A 203 5.32 2.54 25.05
C LYS A 203 5.34 3.20 23.68
N ILE A 204 4.57 2.63 22.77
CA ILE A 204 4.16 3.21 21.49
C ILE A 204 2.63 3.23 21.51
N LYS A 205 2.02 4.36 21.18
CA LYS A 205 0.57 4.50 21.05
C LYS A 205 0.17 4.81 19.62
N TYR A 206 -0.93 4.21 19.19
CA TYR A 206 -1.51 4.37 17.86
C TYR A 206 -2.90 4.96 18.01
N GLU A 207 -3.19 5.97 17.20
CA GLU A 207 -4.51 6.58 17.11
C GLU A 207 -5.08 6.41 15.71
N TYR A 208 -6.41 6.43 15.65
CA TYR A 208 -7.17 6.18 14.44
C TYR A 208 -8.31 7.18 14.28
N ILE A 209 -8.69 7.42 13.03
CA ILE A 209 -9.95 8.07 12.65
C ILE A 209 -10.86 7.08 11.92
N GLN A 210 -12.16 7.29 12.02
CA GLN A 210 -13.18 6.48 11.33
C GLN A 210 -13.96 7.32 10.33
N SER A 211 -14.21 6.76 9.14
CA SER A 211 -15.13 7.29 8.14
C SER A 211 -15.95 6.14 7.58
N GLU A 212 -17.27 6.22 7.65
CA GLU A 212 -18.20 5.27 6.99
C GLU A 212 -17.81 3.78 7.11
N GLY A 213 -17.51 3.33 8.33
CA GLY A 213 -17.14 1.94 8.63
C GLY A 213 -15.70 1.55 8.31
N LYS A 214 -14.89 2.44 7.72
CA LYS A 214 -13.44 2.29 7.52
C LYS A 214 -12.68 2.95 8.68
N VAL A 215 -11.54 2.35 9.03
CA VAL A 215 -10.60 2.85 10.04
C VAL A 215 -9.29 3.22 9.34
N TYR A 216 -8.76 4.39 9.66
CA TYR A 216 -7.50 4.92 9.14
C TYR A 216 -6.54 5.22 10.30
N PRO A 217 -5.29 4.74 10.26
CA PRO A 217 -4.26 5.23 11.17
C PRO A 217 -4.19 6.75 11.07
N SER A 218 -4.16 7.46 12.18
CA SER A 218 -4.08 8.92 12.19
C SER A 218 -2.78 9.41 12.79
N LYS A 219 -2.39 8.86 13.95
CA LYS A 219 -1.18 9.29 14.67
C LYS A 219 -0.47 8.12 15.33
N ILE A 220 0.84 8.24 15.50
CA ILE A 220 1.64 7.36 16.35
C ILE A 220 2.50 8.21 17.26
N PHE A 221 2.49 7.89 18.54
CA PHE A 221 3.27 8.57 19.57
C PHE A 221 4.23 7.60 20.23
N TYR A 222 5.51 7.97 20.36
CA TYR A 222 6.53 7.12 20.98
C TYR A 222 7.68 7.97 21.54
N GLY A 223 8.63 7.30 22.20
CA GLY A 223 9.74 7.99 22.87
C GLY A 223 9.29 8.73 24.14
N TYR A 224 8.43 8.10 24.94
CA TYR A 224 7.91 8.69 26.15
C TYR A 224 8.99 8.85 27.22
N ASP A 225 8.93 9.96 27.95
CA ASP A 225 9.75 10.21 29.13
C ASP A 225 9.09 9.73 30.43
N SER A 226 9.73 9.99 31.58
CA SER A 226 9.20 9.62 32.89
C SER A 226 7.98 10.43 33.34
N LEU A 227 7.74 11.59 32.72
CA LEU A 227 6.58 12.46 33.00
C LEU A 227 5.37 12.08 32.13
N GLY A 228 5.60 11.30 31.08
CA GLY A 228 4.58 10.82 30.16
C GLY A 228 4.45 11.65 28.89
N ASP A 229 5.40 12.54 28.62
CA ASP A 229 5.48 13.33 27.39
C ASP A 229 6.20 12.51 26.30
N ASN A 230 5.66 12.49 25.08
CA ASN A 230 6.28 11.81 23.94
C ASN A 230 7.25 12.74 23.20
N ALA A 231 8.45 12.24 22.90
CA ALA A 231 9.41 12.97 22.09
C ALA A 231 9.05 12.96 20.59
N TYR A 232 8.43 11.89 20.10
CA TYR A 232 8.16 11.70 18.68
C TYR A 232 6.67 11.51 18.39
N GLU A 233 6.24 12.07 17.25
CA GLU A 233 4.89 11.97 16.72
C GLU A 233 4.97 11.70 15.21
N VAL A 234 4.16 10.76 14.72
CA VAL A 234 4.00 10.46 13.29
C VAL A 234 2.55 10.69 12.92
N ASP A 235 2.30 11.62 12.01
CA ASP A 235 0.99 11.98 11.49
C ASP A 235 0.76 11.37 10.11
N PHE A 236 -0.42 10.78 9.92
CA PHE A 236 -0.91 10.29 8.63
C PHE A 236 -1.90 11.30 8.05
N VAL A 237 -1.53 11.94 6.95
CA VAL A 237 -2.33 12.97 6.31
C VAL A 237 -3.06 12.38 5.11
N TYR A 238 -4.39 12.54 5.08
CA TYR A 238 -5.23 11.99 4.03
C TYR A 238 -5.93 13.09 3.24
N ALA A 239 -5.97 12.91 1.93
CA ALA A 239 -6.83 13.65 1.03
C ALA A 239 -8.12 12.86 0.73
N SER A 240 -9.16 13.56 0.30
CA SER A 240 -10.36 12.91 -0.25
C SER A 240 -10.03 12.19 -1.56
N SER A 241 -10.62 11.03 -1.76
CA SER A 241 -10.44 10.21 -2.97
C SER A 241 -11.78 9.70 -3.51
N THR A 242 -11.75 9.08 -4.68
CA THR A 242 -12.95 8.44 -5.24
C THR A 242 -13.36 7.29 -4.33
N SER A 243 -14.63 7.31 -3.90
CA SER A 243 -15.12 6.32 -2.95
C SER A 243 -15.14 4.91 -3.54
N TYR A 244 -14.66 3.95 -2.76
CA TYR A 244 -14.84 2.52 -3.02
C TYR A 244 -15.58 1.87 -1.86
N ILE A 245 -16.55 1.00 -2.15
CA ILE A 245 -17.37 0.35 -1.12
C ILE A 245 -17.04 -1.14 -1.09
N SER A 246 -16.68 -1.64 0.08
CA SER A 246 -16.57 -3.07 0.38
C SER A 246 -17.69 -3.53 1.31
N TYR A 247 -18.09 -4.79 1.15
CA TYR A 247 -19.03 -5.49 2.05
C TYR A 247 -18.38 -6.71 2.71
N GLU A 248 -17.05 -6.84 2.62
CA GLU A 248 -16.30 -7.95 3.23
C GLU A 248 -16.64 -8.15 4.73
N PRO A 249 -16.81 -7.09 5.54
CA PRO A 249 -17.22 -7.25 6.94
C PRO A 249 -18.68 -7.64 7.17
N GLY A 250 -19.50 -7.75 6.12
CA GLY A 250 -20.95 -7.90 6.24
C GLY A 250 -21.72 -6.61 6.51
N PHE A 251 -21.04 -5.47 6.48
CA PHE A 251 -21.62 -4.14 6.44
C PHE A 251 -20.85 -3.27 5.44
N ALA A 252 -21.45 -2.17 4.98
CA ALA A 252 -20.82 -1.27 4.03
C ALA A 252 -19.62 -0.57 4.69
N VAL A 253 -18.46 -0.67 4.04
CA VAL A 253 -17.24 0.05 4.37
C VAL A 253 -16.88 0.91 3.19
N VAL A 254 -16.96 2.23 3.36
CA VAL A 254 -16.61 3.18 2.31
C VAL A 254 -15.19 3.69 2.55
N ASN A 255 -14.31 3.41 1.59
CA ASN A 255 -13.01 4.07 1.53
C ASN A 255 -13.14 5.36 0.71
N ASP A 256 -13.05 6.52 1.35
CA ASP A 256 -13.17 7.85 0.76
C ASP A 256 -11.87 8.68 0.84
N ARG A 257 -10.77 8.05 1.25
CA ARG A 257 -9.50 8.71 1.57
C ARG A 257 -8.29 8.01 0.95
N ILE A 258 -7.31 8.82 0.57
CA ILE A 258 -5.99 8.39 0.12
C ILE A 258 -4.92 9.09 0.96
N LEU A 259 -3.89 8.36 1.36
CA LEU A 259 -2.77 8.86 2.16
C LEU A 259 -1.90 9.76 1.28
N GLU A 260 -1.85 11.04 1.61
CA GLU A 260 -1.08 12.04 0.87
C GLU A 260 0.34 12.16 1.42
N SER A 261 0.49 12.13 2.75
CA SER A 261 1.80 12.19 3.37
C SER A 261 1.86 11.50 4.73
N ILE A 262 3.08 11.12 5.11
CA ILE A 262 3.45 10.69 6.46
C ILE A 262 4.45 11.72 7.01
N VAL A 263 4.10 12.37 8.11
CA VAL A 263 4.83 13.50 8.67
C VAL A 263 5.37 13.11 10.04
N VAL A 264 6.65 13.36 10.29
CA VAL A 264 7.34 12.98 11.52
C VAL A 264 7.83 14.22 12.25
N TYR A 265 7.48 14.32 13.53
CA TYR A 265 7.85 15.40 14.42
C TYR A 265 8.76 14.91 15.56
N PHE A 266 9.62 15.80 16.03
CA PHE A 266 10.41 15.64 17.24
C PHE A 266 10.22 16.87 18.13
N ASP A 267 9.76 16.69 19.36
CA ASP A 267 9.44 17.76 20.32
C ASP A 267 8.56 18.89 19.71
N GLY A 268 7.68 18.51 18.78
CA GLY A 268 6.77 19.41 18.06
C GLY A 268 7.33 20.02 16.76
N ASP A 269 8.63 19.89 16.50
CA ASP A 269 9.27 20.38 15.28
C ASP A 269 9.22 19.32 14.16
N LEU A 270 8.90 19.76 12.94
CA LEU A 270 8.90 18.90 11.76
C LEU A 270 10.33 18.49 11.40
N ILE A 271 10.58 17.17 11.32
CA ILE A 271 11.91 16.63 11.00
C ILE A 271 11.95 15.82 9.70
N THR A 272 10.85 15.15 9.33
CA THR A 272 10.80 14.33 8.11
C THR A 272 9.37 14.27 7.57
N GLN A 273 9.24 14.32 6.24
CA GLN A 273 7.98 14.16 5.52
C GLN A 273 8.18 13.18 4.37
N TYR A 274 7.23 12.28 4.19
CA TYR A 274 7.13 11.38 3.05
C TYR A 274 5.90 11.77 2.26
N ASP A 275 6.10 12.30 1.05
CA ASP A 275 5.01 12.65 0.13
C ASP A 275 4.71 11.48 -0.80
N LEU A 276 3.43 11.13 -0.93
CA LEU A 276 2.95 10.05 -1.79
C LEU A 276 2.16 10.66 -2.96
N GLU A 277 2.64 10.42 -4.17
CA GLU A 277 1.95 10.89 -5.38
C GLU A 277 1.27 9.73 -6.10
N TYR A 278 0.10 10.01 -6.68
CA TYR A 278 -0.73 9.02 -7.34
C TYR A 278 -0.97 9.38 -8.80
N GLU A 279 -1.06 8.34 -9.64
CA GLU A 279 -1.57 8.45 -11.00
C GLU A 279 -2.88 7.67 -11.14
N ASN A 280 -3.77 8.18 -11.98
CA ASN A 280 -5.00 7.48 -12.36
C ASN A 280 -4.89 7.09 -13.84
N PRO A 281 -4.99 5.80 -14.18
CA PRO A 281 -5.08 5.37 -15.57
C PRO A 281 -6.26 6.06 -16.27
N ASN A 282 -6.12 6.38 -17.56
CA ASN A 282 -7.15 7.10 -18.30
C ASN A 282 -8.51 6.40 -18.21
N GLY A 283 -9.52 7.11 -17.67
CA GLY A 283 -10.88 6.59 -17.50
C GLY A 283 -11.08 5.68 -16.28
N SER A 284 -10.06 5.50 -15.44
CA SER A 284 -10.12 4.72 -14.21
C SER A 284 -10.28 5.62 -12.98
N THR A 285 -10.95 5.10 -11.96
CA THR A 285 -11.02 5.69 -10.61
C THR A 285 -9.99 5.09 -9.65
N ILE A 286 -9.13 4.20 -10.17
CA ILE A 286 -8.09 3.53 -9.40
C ILE A 286 -6.91 4.47 -9.23
N ASN A 287 -6.52 4.73 -7.98
CA ASN A 287 -5.28 5.41 -7.67
C ASN A 287 -4.12 4.40 -7.65
N LEU A 288 -3.12 4.63 -8.49
CA LEU A 288 -1.86 3.89 -8.51
C LEU A 288 -0.79 4.75 -7.83
N LEU A 289 -0.09 4.21 -6.84
CA LEU A 289 0.99 4.93 -6.17
C LEU A 289 2.14 5.11 -7.17
N ASN A 290 2.37 6.33 -7.63
CA ASN A 290 3.36 6.67 -8.65
C ASN A 290 4.73 6.99 -8.04
N SER A 291 4.75 7.74 -6.92
CA SER A 291 6.02 8.11 -6.30
C SER A 291 5.94 8.24 -4.78
N ILE A 292 7.08 8.04 -4.12
CA ILE A 292 7.31 8.41 -2.72
C ILE A 292 8.53 9.33 -2.65
N HIS A 293 8.38 10.52 -2.07
CA HIS A 293 9.45 11.49 -1.90
C HIS A 293 9.74 11.76 -0.42
N LYS A 294 10.96 11.43 0.02
CA LYS A 294 11.43 11.71 1.39
C LYS A 294 12.09 13.09 1.46
N ILE A 295 11.60 13.91 2.39
CA ILE A 295 12.07 15.26 2.65
C ILE A 295 12.46 15.34 4.14
N GLY A 296 13.69 15.74 4.43
CA GLY A 296 14.17 16.03 5.77
C GLY A 296 14.23 17.53 6.04
N TYR A 297 14.03 17.93 7.28
CA TYR A 297 14.06 19.32 7.71
C TYR A 297 15.14 19.50 8.77
N SER A 298 15.92 20.58 8.63
CA SER A 298 16.84 21.02 9.69
C SER A 298 16.10 21.76 10.80
N GLU A 299 16.76 22.00 11.93
CA GLU A 299 16.24 22.81 13.06
C GLU A 299 15.75 24.21 12.65
N ASN A 300 16.28 24.77 11.54
CA ASN A 300 15.85 26.07 11.01
C ASN A 300 14.70 25.96 9.99
N GLY A 301 14.09 24.78 9.83
CA GLY A 301 13.03 24.51 8.85
C GLY A 301 13.51 24.44 7.40
N ILE A 302 14.82 24.41 7.14
CA ILE A 302 15.34 24.28 5.78
C ILE A 302 15.19 22.82 5.33
N ALA A 303 14.48 22.63 4.22
CA ALA A 303 14.24 21.32 3.61
C ALA A 303 15.45 20.84 2.80
N ALA A 304 15.75 19.54 2.90
CA ALA A 304 16.66 18.80 2.05
C ALA A 304 15.98 17.48 1.66
N SER A 305 16.13 17.02 0.42
CA SER A 305 15.43 15.83 -0.05
C SER A 305 16.31 14.93 -0.90
N THR A 306 15.93 13.65 -0.94
CA THR A 306 16.51 12.69 -1.90
C THR A 306 15.70 12.69 -3.19
N SER A 307 16.19 12.03 -4.23
CA SER A 307 15.34 11.76 -5.41
C SER A 307 14.10 10.93 -4.99
N PRO A 308 12.91 11.22 -5.55
CA PRO A 308 11.74 10.38 -5.35
C PRO A 308 11.98 8.95 -5.83
N ARG A 309 11.32 7.99 -5.19
CA ARG A 309 11.23 6.61 -5.68
C ARG A 309 9.96 6.48 -6.51
N TYR A 310 10.11 6.14 -7.79
CA TYR A 310 8.99 5.94 -8.71
C TYR A 310 8.57 4.47 -8.79
N PHE A 311 7.28 4.25 -9.05
CA PHE A 311 6.66 2.96 -9.32
C PHE A 311 5.84 3.06 -10.60
N GLU A 312 6.04 2.11 -11.49
CA GLU A 312 5.37 2.07 -12.78
C GLU A 312 4.52 0.81 -12.89
N TYR A 313 3.38 0.94 -13.55
CA TYR A 313 2.41 -0.14 -13.72
C TYR A 313 2.20 -0.43 -15.20
N VAL A 314 1.97 -1.70 -15.52
CA VAL A 314 1.57 -2.08 -16.86
C VAL A 314 0.18 -1.52 -17.12
N GLN A 315 0.07 -0.65 -18.12
CA GLN A 315 -1.20 -0.16 -18.62
C GLN A 315 -1.46 -0.81 -19.98
N GLU A 316 -2.46 -1.68 -20.06
CA GLU A 316 -2.96 -2.15 -21.34
C GLU A 316 -4.03 -1.17 -21.82
N SER A 317 -3.82 -0.61 -23.01
CA SER A 317 -4.91 0.09 -23.69
C SER A 317 -5.92 -0.96 -24.13
N ALA A 318 -7.18 -0.81 -23.69
CA ALA A 318 -8.27 -1.64 -24.17
C ALA A 318 -8.37 -1.48 -25.70
N GLY A 319 -7.87 -2.47 -26.42
CA GLY A 319 -7.71 -2.43 -27.86
C GLY A 319 -7.61 -3.83 -28.42
N TRP A 320 -8.31 -4.06 -29.53
CA TRP A 320 -8.14 -5.28 -30.30
C TRP A 320 -7.07 -5.02 -31.34
N THR A 321 -5.90 -5.60 -31.16
CA THR A 321 -4.92 -5.68 -32.23
C THR A 321 -5.22 -6.97 -32.98
N ASN A 322 -5.72 -6.86 -34.22
CA ASN A 322 -5.88 -8.04 -35.05
C ASN A 322 -4.49 -8.57 -35.39
N ASP A 323 -4.09 -9.67 -34.75
CA ASP A 323 -2.85 -10.35 -35.08
C ASP A 323 -3.03 -11.10 -36.40
N THR A 324 -2.59 -10.47 -37.48
CA THR A 324 -2.62 -11.04 -38.83
C THR A 324 -1.67 -12.24 -39.00
N SER A 325 -0.88 -12.58 -37.98
CA SER A 325 -0.01 -13.75 -37.94
C SER A 325 -0.64 -14.98 -37.27
N ILE A 326 -1.80 -14.83 -36.60
CA ILE A 326 -2.61 -15.98 -36.19
C ILE A 326 -3.13 -16.65 -37.46
N ALA A 327 -2.68 -17.89 -37.67
CA ALA A 327 -2.97 -18.68 -38.85
C ALA A 327 -4.47 -18.66 -39.18
N THR A 328 -4.80 -18.37 -40.44
CA THR A 328 -6.15 -18.51 -41.04
C THR A 328 -6.65 -19.96 -41.08
N THR A 329 -5.90 -20.89 -40.47
CA THR A 329 -6.26 -22.28 -40.28
C THR A 329 -6.50 -22.49 -38.80
N ALA A 330 -7.79 -22.50 -38.42
CA ALA A 330 -8.19 -23.17 -37.19
C ALA A 330 -7.59 -24.60 -37.22
N PRO A 331 -7.00 -25.09 -36.13
CA PRO A 331 -6.51 -26.46 -36.09
C PRO A 331 -7.64 -27.42 -36.51
N SER A 332 -7.30 -28.46 -37.27
CA SER A 332 -8.25 -29.39 -37.91
C SER A 332 -9.15 -30.18 -36.94
N TYR A 333 -9.01 -29.96 -35.63
CA TYR A 333 -9.79 -30.53 -34.55
C TYR A 333 -10.74 -29.53 -33.86
N LEU A 334 -10.82 -28.28 -34.32
CA LEU A 334 -11.75 -27.28 -33.79
C LEU A 334 -13.04 -27.23 -34.63
N TYR A 335 -13.97 -28.16 -34.38
CA TYR A 335 -15.32 -28.08 -34.92
C TYR A 335 -16.15 -27.09 -34.09
N LEU A 336 -16.20 -25.84 -34.52
CA LEU A 336 -17.21 -24.88 -34.07
C LEU A 336 -18.55 -25.25 -34.73
N GLN A 337 -19.36 -26.07 -34.05
CA GLN A 337 -20.79 -26.12 -34.36
C GLN A 337 -21.45 -24.98 -33.57
N VAL A 338 -21.53 -23.80 -34.19
CA VAL A 338 -22.36 -22.71 -33.66
C VAL A 338 -23.80 -23.05 -34.00
N ASP A 339 -24.42 -23.86 -33.17
CA ASP A 339 -25.86 -23.98 -33.17
C ASP A 339 -26.40 -22.74 -32.44
N ASP A 340 -27.35 -22.03 -33.06
CA ASP A 340 -28.01 -20.81 -32.55
C ASP A 340 -28.92 -21.08 -31.31
N THR A 341 -28.60 -22.14 -30.56
CA THR A 341 -29.33 -22.67 -29.41
C THR A 341 -28.47 -22.55 -28.16
N GLY A 342 -28.22 -21.32 -27.69
CA GLY A 342 -27.92 -21.01 -26.29
C GLY A 342 -27.00 -21.96 -25.51
N GLN A 343 -25.84 -22.33 -26.06
CA GLN A 343 -24.84 -23.13 -25.34
C GLN A 343 -24.28 -22.33 -24.15
N SER A 344 -24.35 -22.93 -22.95
CA SER A 344 -23.79 -22.36 -21.72
C SER A 344 -22.36 -22.84 -21.54
N TYR A 345 -21.39 -21.97 -21.81
CA TYR A 345 -19.98 -22.22 -21.52
C TYR A 345 -19.80 -22.34 -20.01
N THR A 346 -19.61 -23.56 -19.53
CA THR A 346 -19.39 -23.82 -18.11
C THR A 346 -17.97 -24.35 -17.94
N GLN A 347 -17.21 -23.76 -17.02
CA GLN A 347 -15.85 -24.17 -16.72
C GLN A 347 -15.88 -25.53 -16.00
N TYR A 348 -15.63 -26.62 -16.72
CA TYR A 348 -15.67 -27.98 -16.15
C TYR A 348 -14.30 -28.50 -15.68
N SER A 349 -13.20 -27.86 -16.05
CA SER A 349 -11.86 -28.32 -15.68
C SER A 349 -11.27 -27.54 -14.50
N ARG A 350 -10.53 -28.26 -13.65
CA ARG A 350 -9.71 -27.72 -12.56
C ARG A 350 -8.52 -26.87 -13.05
N ASP A 351 -8.30 -26.82 -14.36
CA ASP A 351 -7.14 -26.17 -14.98
C ASP A 351 -7.40 -24.69 -15.30
N MET A 352 -8.57 -24.16 -14.91
CA MET A 352 -9.00 -22.76 -15.08
C MET A 352 -9.06 -22.28 -16.54
N LEU A 353 -8.76 -23.14 -17.51
CA LEU A 353 -9.02 -22.91 -18.92
C LEU A 353 -10.46 -23.31 -19.25
N LEU A 354 -11.11 -22.50 -20.07
CA LEU A 354 -12.43 -22.82 -20.58
C LEU A 354 -12.32 -24.02 -21.52
N ASP A 355 -12.90 -25.15 -21.11
CA ASP A 355 -13.08 -26.29 -21.99
C ASP A 355 -14.29 -26.05 -22.89
N MET A 356 -14.09 -26.24 -24.19
CA MET A 356 -15.12 -26.04 -25.21
C MET A 356 -15.88 -27.31 -25.54
N ASN A 357 -15.37 -28.48 -25.15
CA ASN A 357 -16.04 -29.77 -25.35
C ASN A 357 -16.39 -30.32 -23.97
N ALA A 358 -17.66 -30.25 -23.60
CA ALA A 358 -18.19 -30.85 -22.38
C ALA A 358 -18.19 -32.39 -22.47
N ASP A 359 -17.02 -32.99 -22.65
CA ASP A 359 -16.85 -34.45 -22.65
C ASP A 359 -17.02 -34.92 -21.20
N VAL A 360 -18.17 -35.56 -20.94
CA VAL A 360 -18.48 -36.21 -19.66
C VAL A 360 -17.54 -37.41 -19.52
N VAL A 361 -16.64 -37.38 -18.52
CA VAL A 361 -15.88 -38.57 -18.10
C VAL A 361 -16.76 -39.50 -17.28
#